data_AF-A0A915ANI4-F1
#
_entry.id   AF-A0A915ANI4-F1
#
_cell.length_a   1.000
_cell.length_b   1.000
_cell.length_c   1.000
_cell.angle_alpha   90.00
_cell.angle_beta   90.00
_cell.angle_gamma   90.00
#
_symmetry.space_group_name_H-M   'P 1'
#
loop_
_entity.id
_entity.type
_entity.pdbx_description
1 polymer ?
#
loop_
_entity_poly.entity_id
_entity_poly.type
_entity_poly.pdbx_seq_one_letter_code
_entity_poly.pdbx_strand_id
1 'polypeptide(L)'
;MVFAVLLCYTKNANLKVICYLVMGLYIPLTTVVKLAFFVYRGPLSDLRICDHVNAEKWMYWTGLVSNEISIYVSILCLMAIHLHSIIEYLYVKYEDRYRECDNKLQFPNITYKNAAYATVNLIAFYINYGYYKFGFEIYNIFWLTSIVTSVNIISLISLILLMTTIVMERSRVRKIFLFFVIFHVVILVYEFLAQIGPPPNYCFISKRQEFWWWLERWCL
;
A
#
# COMPACT_ATOMS: atom_id res chain seq x y z
N MET A 1 7.45 -2.30 2.51
CA MET A 1 6.17 -2.85 2.02
C MET A 1 5.50 -1.93 1.00
N VAL A 2 5.39 -0.63 1.25
CA VAL A 2 4.72 0.33 0.37
C VAL A 2 5.36 0.42 -1.04
N PHE A 3 6.69 0.46 -1.13
CA PHE A 3 7.40 0.41 -2.42
C PHE A 3 7.14 -0.86 -3.24
N ALA A 4 6.93 -2.00 -2.58
CA ALA A 4 6.62 -3.25 -3.27
C ALA A 4 5.17 -3.27 -3.81
N VAL A 5 4.22 -2.70 -3.05
CA VAL A 5 2.83 -2.54 -3.51
C VAL A 5 2.74 -1.59 -4.71
N LEU A 6 3.55 -0.51 -4.72
CA LEU A 6 3.66 0.41 -5.85
C LEU A 6 4.30 -0.24 -7.10
N LEU A 7 5.31 -1.09 -6.91
CA LEU A 7 5.94 -1.85 -8.01
C LEU A 7 5.05 -2.99 -8.54
N CYS A 8 4.13 -3.52 -7.73
CA CYS A 8 3.17 -4.56 -8.15
C CYS A 8 2.03 -4.03 -9.06
N TYR A 9 1.85 -2.71 -9.20
CA TYR A 9 0.91 -2.13 -10.17
C TYR A 9 1.42 -2.22 -11.62
N THR A 10 2.63 -2.72 -11.83
CA THR A 10 3.23 -2.81 -13.17
C THR A 10 2.42 -3.72 -14.09
N LYS A 11 2.13 -3.26 -15.32
CA LYS A 11 1.32 -4.00 -16.31
C LYS A 11 2.01 -5.29 -16.80
N ASN A 12 3.32 -5.44 -16.57
CA ASN A 12 4.12 -6.55 -17.08
C ASN A 12 3.98 -7.79 -16.18
N ALA A 13 3.44 -8.88 -16.74
CA ALA A 13 3.21 -10.13 -16.02
C ALA A 13 4.48 -10.71 -15.39
N ASN A 14 5.61 -10.66 -16.11
CA ASN A 14 6.87 -11.22 -15.60
C ASN A 14 7.39 -10.44 -14.39
N LEU A 15 7.23 -9.12 -14.40
CA LEU A 15 7.67 -8.27 -13.29
C LEU A 15 6.80 -8.50 -12.04
N LYS A 16 5.49 -8.69 -12.22
CA LYS A 16 4.59 -9.05 -11.11
C LYS A 16 5.02 -10.34 -10.43
N VAL A 17 5.27 -11.41 -11.21
CA VAL A 17 5.71 -12.70 -10.66
C VAL A 17 7.02 -12.56 -9.88
N ILE A 18 8.00 -11.84 -10.42
CA ILE A 18 9.27 -11.58 -9.72
C ILE A 18 9.03 -10.82 -8.42
N CYS A 19 8.19 -9.78 -8.42
CA CYS A 19 7.87 -9.02 -7.22
C CYS A 19 7.17 -9.88 -6.15
N TYR A 20 6.20 -10.71 -6.52
CA TYR A 20 5.54 -11.62 -5.58
C TYR A 20 6.50 -12.66 -5.01
N LEU A 21 7.43 -13.21 -5.81
CA LEU A 21 8.47 -14.12 -5.33
C LEU A 21 9.42 -13.43 -4.36
N VAL A 22 9.92 -12.24 -4.70
CA VAL A 22 10.81 -11.46 -3.83
C VAL A 22 10.12 -11.14 -2.51
N MET A 23 8.84 -10.73 -2.55
CA MET A 23 8.06 -10.47 -1.34
C MET A 23 7.78 -11.73 -0.53
N GLY A 24 7.48 -12.84 -1.21
CA GLY A 24 7.28 -14.15 -0.62
C GLY A 24 8.52 -14.74 0.03
N LEU A 25 9.73 -14.30 -0.35
CA LEU A 25 10.98 -14.65 0.33
C LEU A 25 11.35 -13.65 1.43
N TYR A 26 11.15 -12.35 1.16
CA TYR A 26 11.51 -11.28 2.07
C TYR A 26 10.69 -11.31 3.37
N ILE A 27 9.36 -11.45 3.27
CA ILE A 27 8.48 -11.44 4.44
C ILE A 27 8.83 -12.58 5.41
N PRO A 28 8.89 -13.87 5.00
CA PRO A 28 9.20 -14.94 5.94
C PRO A 28 10.62 -14.82 6.51
N LEU A 29 11.59 -14.37 5.71
CA LEU A 29 12.93 -14.08 6.21
C LEU A 29 12.88 -13.04 7.33
N THR A 30 12.21 -11.91 7.13
CA THR A 30 12.06 -10.89 8.18
C THR A 30 11.27 -11.40 9.39
N THR A 31 10.29 -12.30 9.21
CA THR A 31 9.57 -12.89 10.35
C THR A 31 10.42 -13.84 11.16
N VAL A 32 11.23 -14.68 10.52
CA VAL A 32 12.12 -15.62 11.21
C VAL A 32 13.17 -14.85 11.99
N VAL A 33 13.75 -13.80 11.37
CA VAL A 33 14.71 -12.93 12.05
C VAL A 33 14.05 -12.25 13.26
N LYS A 34 12.86 -11.63 13.11
CA LYS A 34 12.13 -11.03 14.24
C LYS A 34 11.81 -12.03 15.34
N LEU A 35 11.36 -13.25 14.99
CA LEU A 35 11.05 -14.30 15.95
C LEU A 35 12.31 -14.79 16.68
N ALA A 36 13.43 -14.95 15.97
CA ALA A 36 14.72 -15.28 16.58
C ALA A 36 15.09 -14.21 17.61
N PHE A 37 15.04 -12.92 17.24
CA PHE A 37 15.31 -11.83 18.19
C PHE A 37 14.31 -11.76 19.36
N PHE A 38 13.05 -12.17 19.16
CA PHE A 38 12.06 -12.26 20.24
C PHE A 38 12.41 -13.37 21.24
N VAL A 39 12.81 -14.56 20.77
CA VAL A 39 13.21 -15.69 21.62
C VAL A 39 14.56 -15.42 22.30
N TYR A 40 15.50 -14.82 21.57
CA TYR A 40 16.84 -14.45 22.05
C TYR A 40 16.89 -13.10 22.77
N ARG A 41 15.75 -12.47 23.09
CA ARG A 41 15.73 -11.25 23.93
C ARG A 41 16.32 -11.49 25.33
N GLY A 42 16.39 -12.75 25.78
CA GLY A 42 17.07 -13.14 27.03
C GLY A 42 18.58 -12.82 27.07
N PRO A 43 19.40 -13.22 26.08
CA PRO A 43 20.85 -12.95 26.07
C PRO A 43 21.31 -11.57 25.56
N LEU A 44 20.44 -10.76 24.94
CA LEU A 44 20.83 -9.46 24.37
C LEU A 44 20.77 -8.28 25.36
N SER A 45 20.11 -8.43 26.50
CA SER A 45 20.15 -7.43 27.59
C SER A 45 21.53 -7.33 28.25
N ASP A 46 22.35 -8.38 28.14
CA ASP A 46 23.69 -8.46 28.74
C ASP A 46 24.83 -8.03 27.81
N LEU A 47 24.57 -7.90 26.50
CA LEU A 47 25.54 -7.34 25.56
C LEU A 47 25.48 -5.81 25.59
N ARG A 48 26.02 -5.22 26.67
CA ARG A 48 26.50 -3.83 26.71
C ARG A 48 27.65 -3.67 25.71
N ILE A 49 27.33 -3.64 24.42
CA ILE A 49 28.26 -3.31 23.35
C ILE A 49 28.51 -1.80 23.42
N CYS A 50 29.57 -1.43 24.14
CA CYS A 50 30.37 -0.20 24.12
C CYS A 50 29.65 1.17 24.16
N ASP A 51 30.13 2.05 25.04
CA ASP A 51 29.66 3.40 25.41
C ASP A 51 29.47 4.45 24.28
N HIS A 52 29.54 4.08 23.00
CA HIS A 52 29.39 5.01 21.87
C HIS A 52 28.43 4.57 20.75
N VAL A 53 27.89 3.34 20.77
CA VAL A 53 26.92 2.90 19.77
C VAL A 53 25.72 2.26 20.47
N ASN A 54 24.60 3.00 20.55
CA ASN A 54 23.35 2.46 21.10
C ASN A 54 22.75 1.41 20.15
N ALA A 55 23.25 0.19 20.19
CA ALA A 55 22.78 -0.95 19.40
C ALA A 55 21.26 -1.17 19.56
N GLU A 56 20.72 -0.93 20.75
CA GLU A 56 19.28 -0.98 21.03
C GLU A 56 18.48 -0.02 20.12
N LYS A 57 18.92 1.24 19.99
CA LYS A 57 18.25 2.23 19.11
C LYS A 57 18.31 1.81 17.64
N TRP A 58 19.41 1.19 17.21
CA TRP A 58 19.54 0.63 15.87
C TRP A 58 18.58 -0.55 15.65
N MET A 59 18.40 -1.43 16.63
CA MET A 59 17.44 -2.53 16.57
C MET A 59 15.99 -2.01 16.50
N TYR A 60 15.68 -0.91 17.18
CA TYR A 60 14.38 -0.23 17.04
C TYR A 60 14.20 0.40 15.65
N TRP A 61 15.18 1.17 15.16
CA TRP A 61 15.11 1.85 13.86
C TRP A 61 15.00 0.88 12.67
N THR A 62 15.70 -0.24 12.74
CA THR A 62 15.61 -1.33 11.74
C THR A 62 14.32 -2.15 11.84
N GLY A 63 13.52 -1.93 12.89
CA GLY A 63 12.27 -2.66 13.12
C GLY A 63 12.46 -4.12 13.52
N LEU A 64 13.65 -4.48 14.00
CA LEU A 64 14.02 -5.82 14.47
C LEU A 64 13.37 -6.15 15.82
N VAL A 65 13.09 -5.11 16.62
CA VAL A 65 12.39 -5.26 17.89
C VAL A 65 10.91 -5.57 17.65
N SER A 66 10.47 -6.75 18.07
CA SER A 66 9.09 -7.20 17.90
C SER A 66 8.27 -7.05 19.19
N ASN A 67 7.20 -6.25 19.13
CA ASN A 67 6.06 -6.37 20.04
C ASN A 67 5.11 -7.47 19.51
N GLU A 68 4.23 -8.01 20.36
CA GLU A 68 3.25 -9.04 19.98
C GLU A 68 2.49 -8.67 18.68
N ILE A 69 2.05 -7.41 18.57
CA ILE A 69 1.32 -6.87 17.40
C ILE A 69 2.17 -6.89 16.11
N SER A 70 3.47 -6.60 16.19
CA SER A 70 4.37 -6.54 15.02
C SER A 70 4.57 -7.91 14.35
N ILE A 71 4.49 -8.97 15.15
CA ILE A 71 4.57 -10.36 14.67
C ILE A 71 3.29 -10.72 13.93
N TYR A 72 2.11 -10.41 14.48
CA TYR A 72 0.81 -10.68 13.85
C TYR A 72 0.67 -10.02 12.47
N VAL A 73 1.11 -8.77 12.30
CA VAL A 73 1.06 -8.06 11.00
C VAL A 73 1.84 -8.84 9.94
N SER A 74 3.00 -9.39 10.29
CA SER A 74 3.83 -10.12 9.36
C SER A 74 3.23 -11.48 8.98
N ILE A 75 2.60 -12.17 9.93
CA ILE A 75 1.85 -13.42 9.70
C ILE A 75 0.63 -13.18 8.80
N LEU A 76 -0.14 -12.12 9.04
CA LEU A 76 -1.27 -11.74 8.18
C LEU A 76 -0.83 -11.50 6.74
N CYS A 77 0.32 -10.87 6.54
CA CYS A 77 0.89 -10.65 5.21
C CYS A 77 1.30 -11.96 4.53
N LEU A 78 1.87 -12.91 5.27
CA LEU A 78 2.16 -14.26 4.75
C LEU A 78 0.88 -14.97 4.33
N MET A 79 -0.15 -14.98 5.18
CA MET A 79 -1.44 -15.60 4.85
C MET A 79 -2.07 -15.00 3.60
N ALA A 80 -2.01 -13.67 3.43
CA ALA A 80 -2.51 -12.99 2.25
C ALA A 80 -1.77 -13.40 0.96
N ILE A 81 -0.45 -13.54 1.00
CA ILE A 81 0.36 -13.98 -0.14
C ILE A 81 0.05 -15.44 -0.49
N HIS A 82 -0.05 -16.32 0.51
CA HIS A 82 -0.42 -17.72 0.28
C HIS A 82 -1.83 -17.84 -0.32
N LEU A 83 -2.80 -17.10 0.23
CA LEU A 83 -4.16 -17.07 -0.32
C LEU A 83 -4.15 -16.62 -1.78
N HIS A 84 -3.40 -15.57 -2.11
CA HIS A 84 -3.25 -15.11 -3.49
C HIS A 84 -2.68 -16.20 -4.41
N SER A 85 -1.61 -16.89 -3.97
CA SER A 85 -1.01 -18.00 -4.74
C SER A 85 -1.98 -19.17 -4.96
N ILE A 86 -2.81 -19.50 -3.96
CA ILE A 86 -3.83 -20.55 -4.07
C ILE A 86 -4.90 -20.12 -5.08
N ILE A 87 -5.35 -18.87 -5.04
CA ILE A 87 -6.35 -18.35 -5.98
C ILE A 87 -5.82 -18.41 -7.41
N GLU A 88 -4.58 -17.98 -7.66
CA GLU A 88 -3.98 -18.05 -9.00
C GLU A 88 -3.82 -19.49 -9.49
N TYR A 89 -3.37 -20.40 -8.61
CA TYR A 89 -3.28 -21.82 -8.94
C TYR A 89 -4.65 -22.42 -9.29
N LEU A 90 -5.69 -22.10 -8.50
CA LEU A 90 -7.05 -22.52 -8.79
C LEU A 90 -7.53 -21.93 -10.12
N TYR A 91 -7.26 -20.64 -10.37
CA TYR A 91 -7.65 -19.96 -11.60
C TYR A 91 -7.10 -20.68 -12.83
N VAL A 92 -5.79 -20.94 -12.89
CA VAL A 92 -5.15 -21.67 -14.01
C VAL A 92 -5.74 -23.08 -14.17
N LYS A 93 -5.93 -23.80 -13.05
CA LYS A 93 -6.52 -25.14 -13.07
C LYS A 93 -7.96 -25.18 -13.59
N TYR A 94 -8.75 -24.14 -13.30
CA TYR A 94 -10.12 -24.01 -13.80
C TYR A 94 -10.14 -23.50 -15.24
N GLU A 95 -9.22 -22.63 -15.63
CA GLU A 95 -9.07 -22.13 -17.01
C GLU A 95 -8.77 -23.27 -17.99
N ASP A 96 -7.86 -24.19 -17.64
CA ASP A 96 -7.59 -25.39 -18.45
C ASP A 96 -8.83 -26.29 -18.64
N ARG A 97 -9.76 -26.28 -17.67
CA ARG A 97 -11.01 -27.06 -17.77
C ARG A 97 -12.15 -26.33 -18.49
N TYR A 98 -12.10 -25.00 -18.59
CA TYR A 98 -13.19 -24.16 -19.13
C TYR A 98 -12.69 -23.15 -20.17
N ARG A 99 -11.78 -23.62 -21.05
CA ARG A 99 -11.06 -22.82 -22.06
C ARG A 99 -11.96 -22.08 -23.07
N GLU A 100 -13.23 -22.43 -23.17
CA GLU A 100 -14.22 -21.77 -24.04
C GLU A 100 -14.89 -20.53 -23.43
N CYS A 101 -14.72 -20.30 -22.12
CA CYS A 101 -15.31 -19.18 -21.39
C CYS A 101 -14.31 -18.03 -21.18
N ASP A 102 -13.54 -17.65 -22.20
CA ASP A 102 -12.56 -16.56 -22.14
C ASP A 102 -13.24 -15.17 -22.16
N ASN A 103 -14.08 -14.94 -21.16
CA ASN A 103 -14.65 -13.64 -20.89
C ASN A 103 -14.05 -13.14 -19.57
N LYS A 104 -13.27 -12.07 -19.66
CA LYS A 104 -12.67 -11.35 -18.52
C LYS A 104 -13.70 -10.79 -17.51
N LEU A 105 -14.99 -10.94 -17.79
CA LEU A 105 -16.11 -10.43 -17.01
C LEU A 105 -16.76 -11.57 -16.23
N GLN A 106 -17.16 -11.30 -14.98
CA GLN A 106 -17.83 -12.29 -14.14
C GLN A 106 -19.19 -12.71 -14.70
N PHE A 107 -19.91 -11.79 -15.37
CA PHE A 107 -21.19 -12.07 -16.03
C PHE A 107 -21.17 -11.62 -17.49
N PRO A 108 -20.70 -12.44 -18.44
CA PRO A 108 -20.54 -12.03 -19.84
C PRO A 108 -21.86 -11.74 -20.57
N ASN A 109 -22.96 -12.38 -20.15
CA ASN A 109 -24.27 -12.25 -20.79
C ASN A 109 -24.96 -10.90 -20.52
N ILE A 110 -24.41 -10.09 -19.60
CA ILE A 110 -24.99 -8.83 -19.16
C ILE A 110 -24.33 -7.66 -19.89
N THR A 111 -25.03 -7.16 -20.90
CA THR A 111 -24.69 -5.93 -21.63
C THR A 111 -25.59 -4.78 -21.21
N TYR A 112 -25.24 -3.55 -21.62
CA TYR A 112 -26.04 -2.34 -21.34
C TYR A 112 -27.52 -2.51 -21.77
N LYS A 113 -27.75 -3.22 -22.88
CA LYS A 113 -29.10 -3.47 -23.41
C LYS A 113 -29.92 -4.32 -22.46
N ASN A 114 -29.29 -5.30 -21.81
CA ASN A 114 -29.96 -6.28 -20.95
C ASN A 114 -30.14 -5.79 -19.50
N ALA A 115 -29.47 -4.70 -19.13
CA ALA A 115 -29.46 -4.17 -17.76
C ALA A 115 -30.81 -3.56 -17.33
N ALA A 116 -31.64 -3.10 -18.28
CA ALA A 116 -32.91 -2.43 -17.99
C ALA A 116 -34.09 -3.39 -17.73
N TYR A 117 -33.95 -4.67 -18.06
CA TYR A 117 -35.07 -5.62 -18.01
C TYR A 117 -35.36 -6.18 -16.61
N ALA A 118 -34.36 -6.27 -15.73
CA ALA A 118 -34.52 -6.83 -14.40
C ALA A 118 -33.53 -6.21 -13.40
N THR A 119 -33.95 -6.08 -12.15
CA THR A 119 -33.10 -5.59 -11.04
C THR A 119 -31.86 -6.46 -10.84
N VAL A 120 -31.99 -7.77 -11.02
CA VAL A 120 -30.86 -8.72 -10.95
C VAL A 120 -29.83 -8.44 -12.06
N ASN A 121 -30.29 -8.17 -13.28
CA ASN A 121 -29.40 -7.83 -14.40
C ASN A 121 -28.72 -6.47 -14.19
N LEU A 122 -29.41 -5.52 -13.56
CA LEU A 122 -28.85 -4.22 -13.19
C LEU A 122 -27.72 -4.37 -12.15
N ILE A 123 -27.93 -5.20 -11.12
CA ILE A 123 -26.90 -5.48 -10.10
C ILE A 123 -25.70 -6.18 -10.75
N ALA A 124 -25.93 -7.20 -11.57
CA ALA A 124 -24.86 -7.90 -12.30
C ALA A 124 -24.08 -6.96 -13.23
N PHE A 125 -24.76 -6.00 -13.87
CA PHE A 125 -24.13 -4.96 -14.67
C PHE A 125 -23.21 -4.05 -13.83
N TYR A 126 -23.67 -3.62 -12.65
CA TYR A 126 -22.85 -2.81 -11.75
C TYR A 126 -21.68 -3.58 -11.14
N ILE A 127 -21.80 -4.90 -10.93
CA ILE A 127 -20.66 -5.72 -10.50
C ILE A 127 -19.56 -5.72 -11.57
N ASN A 128 -19.93 -5.89 -12.85
CA ASN A 128 -18.97 -5.90 -13.96
C ASN A 128 -18.39 -4.50 -14.27
N TYR A 129 -19.22 -3.46 -14.31
CA TYR A 129 -18.85 -2.14 -14.84
C TYR A 129 -18.89 -1.01 -13.81
N GLY A 130 -19.16 -1.31 -12.54
CA GLY A 130 -19.31 -0.31 -11.48
C GLY A 130 -18.07 0.55 -11.31
N TYR A 131 -16.89 -0.07 -11.20
CA TYR A 131 -15.64 0.69 -11.11
C TYR A 131 -15.29 1.42 -12.42
N TYR A 132 -15.64 0.87 -13.57
CA TYR A 132 -15.44 1.56 -14.85
C TYR A 132 -16.28 2.85 -14.93
N LYS A 133 -17.51 2.83 -14.43
CA LYS A 133 -18.42 3.99 -14.47
C LYS A 133 -18.16 4.99 -13.35
N PHE A 134 -17.93 4.51 -12.13
CA PHE A 134 -17.84 5.33 -10.91
C PHE A 134 -16.43 5.42 -10.32
N GLY A 135 -15.40 4.84 -10.96
CA GLY A 135 -14.06 4.76 -10.39
C GLY A 135 -13.45 6.12 -10.04
N PHE A 136 -13.71 7.15 -10.85
CA PHE A 136 -13.25 8.51 -10.57
C PHE A 136 -13.97 9.14 -9.36
N GLU A 137 -15.27 8.88 -9.21
CA GLU A 137 -16.05 9.38 -8.08
C GLU A 137 -15.61 8.70 -6.78
N ILE A 138 -15.42 7.38 -6.82
CA ILE A 138 -14.87 6.58 -5.73
C ILE A 138 -13.48 7.09 -5.34
N TYR A 139 -12.60 7.35 -6.32
CA TYR A 139 -11.27 7.91 -6.08
C TYR A 139 -11.33 9.24 -5.33
N ASN A 140 -12.19 10.17 -5.75
CA ASN A 140 -12.35 11.46 -5.08
C ASN A 140 -12.89 11.31 -3.66
N ILE A 141 -13.79 10.36 -3.40
CA ILE A 141 -14.29 10.07 -2.05
C ILE A 141 -13.15 9.59 -1.15
N PHE A 142 -12.34 8.62 -1.60
CA PHE A 142 -11.18 8.16 -0.84
C PHE A 142 -10.17 9.27 -0.58
N TRP A 143 -9.91 10.11 -1.59
CA TRP A 143 -9.01 11.25 -1.44
C TRP A 143 -9.55 12.26 -0.42
N LEU A 144 -10.85 12.58 -0.47
CA LEU A 144 -11.51 13.43 0.51
C LEU A 144 -11.44 12.84 1.92
N THR A 145 -11.70 11.55 2.08
CA THR A 145 -11.57 10.86 3.39
C THR A 145 -10.16 11.01 3.93
N SER A 146 -9.13 10.80 3.09
CA SER A 146 -7.72 10.95 3.48
C SER A 146 -7.38 12.37 3.95
N ILE A 147 -7.97 13.39 3.32
CA ILE A 147 -7.78 14.81 3.70
C ILE A 147 -8.41 15.06 5.08
N VAL A 148 -9.65 14.60 5.28
CA VAL A 148 -10.40 14.79 6.52
C VAL A 148 -9.73 14.08 7.70
N THR A 149 -9.12 12.92 7.49
CA THR A 149 -8.46 12.17 8.56
C THR A 149 -7.09 12.73 8.96
N SER A 150 -6.35 13.36 8.04
CA SER A 150 -4.98 13.82 8.29
C SER A 150 -4.90 15.25 8.83
N VAL A 151 -5.75 16.19 8.39
CA VAL A 151 -5.79 17.60 8.86
C VAL A 151 -4.40 18.27 8.94
N ASN A 152 -3.58 18.09 7.89
CA ASN A 152 -2.22 18.63 7.78
C ASN A 152 -2.05 19.68 6.68
N ILE A 153 -0.89 20.35 6.61
CA ILE A 153 -0.56 21.28 5.51
C ILE A 153 -0.61 20.58 4.15
N ILE A 154 -0.17 19.31 4.07
CA ILE A 154 -0.25 18.48 2.86
C ILE A 154 -1.72 18.24 2.46
N SER A 155 -2.60 18.10 3.46
CA SER A 155 -4.04 17.92 3.22
C SER A 155 -4.68 19.20 2.64
N LEU A 156 -4.19 20.40 2.99
CA LEU A 156 -4.65 21.67 2.41
C LEU A 156 -4.29 21.78 0.93
N ILE A 157 -3.05 21.44 0.57
CA ILE A 157 -2.62 21.41 -0.84
C ILE A 157 -3.43 20.38 -1.62
N SER A 158 -3.64 19.21 -1.03
CA SER A 158 -4.46 18.14 -1.58
C SER A 158 -5.92 18.57 -1.78
N LEU A 159 -6.48 19.37 -0.86
CA LEU A 159 -7.83 19.91 -0.98
C LEU A 159 -7.96 20.89 -2.14
N ILE A 160 -6.99 21.79 -2.34
CA ILE A 160 -6.97 22.71 -3.49
C ILE A 160 -6.93 21.94 -4.81
N LEU A 161 -6.10 20.89 -4.87
CA LEU A 161 -6.01 20.00 -6.03
C LEU A 161 -7.31 19.23 -6.27
N LEU A 162 -7.96 18.73 -5.21
CA LEU A 162 -9.27 18.07 -5.29
C LEU A 162 -10.37 19.03 -5.79
N MET A 163 -10.40 20.28 -5.33
CA MET A 163 -11.36 21.26 -5.83
C MET A 163 -11.13 21.56 -7.32
N THR A 164 -9.88 21.57 -7.75
CA THR A 164 -9.52 21.71 -9.16
C THR A 164 -10.05 20.54 -9.99
N THR A 165 -9.96 19.30 -9.50
CA THR A 165 -10.47 18.12 -10.23
C THR A 165 -11.98 18.08 -10.33
N ILE A 166 -12.71 18.65 -9.37
CA ILE A 166 -14.18 18.76 -9.40
C ILE A 166 -14.65 19.79 -10.44
N VAL A 167 -13.94 20.91 -10.57
CA VAL A 167 -14.29 21.98 -11.52
C VAL A 167 -13.95 21.60 -12.97
N MET A 168 -12.95 20.74 -13.17
CA MET A 168 -12.51 20.35 -14.52
C MET A 168 -13.42 19.31 -15.18
N GLU A 169 -13.59 19.44 -16.49
CA GLU A 169 -14.32 18.46 -17.29
C GLU A 169 -13.57 17.10 -17.33
N ARG A 170 -14.32 15.99 -17.32
CA ARG A 170 -13.81 14.61 -17.34
C ARG A 170 -12.77 14.36 -18.45
N SER A 171 -12.95 15.00 -19.61
CA SER A 171 -12.04 14.92 -20.76
C SER A 171 -10.64 15.49 -20.46
N ARG A 172 -10.58 16.59 -19.71
CA ARG A 172 -9.31 17.24 -19.31
C ARG A 172 -8.65 16.50 -18.17
N VAL A 173 -9.45 16.08 -17.17
CA VAL A 173 -8.97 15.31 -16.01
C VAL A 173 -8.22 14.06 -16.46
N ARG A 174 -8.69 13.35 -17.49
CA ARG A 174 -8.00 12.15 -18.01
C ARG A 174 -6.55 12.42 -18.44
N LYS A 175 -6.25 13.60 -19.00
CA LYS A 175 -4.91 13.96 -19.46
C LYS A 175 -3.95 14.24 -18.30
N ILE A 176 -4.47 14.83 -17.22
CA ILE A 176 -3.71 15.20 -16.02
C ILE A 176 -3.80 14.16 -14.90
N PHE A 177 -4.60 13.12 -15.05
CA PHE A 177 -4.82 12.10 -14.01
C PHE A 177 -3.51 11.43 -13.57
N LEU A 178 -2.63 11.15 -14.53
CA LEU A 178 -1.32 10.56 -14.25
C LEU A 178 -0.44 11.47 -13.38
N PHE A 179 -0.55 12.80 -13.54
CA PHE A 179 0.14 13.76 -12.67
C PHE A 179 -0.36 13.66 -11.23
N PHE A 180 -1.68 13.55 -11.01
CA PHE A 180 -2.23 13.35 -9.67
C PHE A 180 -1.76 12.02 -9.05
N VAL A 181 -1.70 10.94 -9.83
CA VAL A 181 -1.19 9.66 -9.33
C VAL A 181 0.26 9.81 -8.87
N ILE A 182 1.13 10.42 -9.68
CA ILE A 182 2.54 10.65 -9.30
C ILE A 182 2.63 11.51 -8.03
N PHE A 183 1.84 12.58 -7.95
CA PHE A 183 1.79 13.45 -6.78
C PHE A 183 1.47 12.66 -5.49
N HIS A 184 0.45 11.81 -5.52
CA HIS A 184 0.10 10.98 -4.37
C HIS A 184 1.18 9.97 -4.01
N VAL A 185 1.84 9.36 -5.01
CA VAL A 185 2.96 8.45 -4.77
C VAL A 185 4.12 9.18 -4.09
N VAL A 186 4.45 10.38 -4.54
CA VAL A 186 5.52 11.19 -3.95
C VAL A 186 5.18 11.57 -2.51
N ILE A 187 3.94 12.00 -2.24
CA ILE A 187 3.49 12.30 -0.87
C ILE A 187 3.61 11.07 0.02
N LEU A 188 3.13 9.93 -0.43
CA LEU A 188 3.17 8.71 0.36
C LEU A 188 4.60 8.24 0.64
N VAL A 189 5.53 8.42 -0.31
CA VAL A 189 6.97 8.18 -0.08
C VAL A 189 7.52 9.18 0.93
N TYR A 190 7.13 10.44 0.83
CA TYR A 190 7.54 11.50 1.75
C TYR A 190 7.06 11.24 3.18
N GLU A 191 5.77 10.95 3.37
CA GLU A 191 5.17 10.60 4.67
C GLU A 191 5.87 9.36 5.28
N PHE A 192 6.15 8.35 4.46
CA PHE A 192 6.86 7.15 4.89
C PHE A 192 8.29 7.44 5.35
N LEU A 193 9.05 8.24 4.60
CA LEU A 193 10.42 8.62 4.97
C LEU A 193 10.44 9.51 6.21
N ALA A 194 9.47 10.43 6.33
CA ALA A 194 9.32 11.27 7.50
C ALA A 194 9.03 10.45 8.76
N GLN A 195 8.20 9.42 8.66
CA GLN A 195 7.88 8.52 9.78
C GLN A 195 9.04 7.60 10.20
N ILE A 196 9.93 7.21 9.28
CA ILE A 196 11.13 6.41 9.63
C ILE A 196 12.12 7.23 10.46
N GLY A 197 12.24 8.53 10.18
CA GLY A 197 13.17 9.42 10.83
C GLY A 197 14.66 9.11 10.55
N PRO A 198 15.58 9.98 11.02
CA PRO A 198 17.02 9.80 10.81
C PRO A 198 17.60 8.65 11.65
N PRO A 199 18.67 7.97 11.17
CA PRO A 199 19.30 6.88 11.91
C PRO A 199 20.01 7.37 13.19
N PRO A 200 20.04 6.54 14.25
CA PRO A 200 20.30 6.99 15.63
C PRO A 200 21.74 7.42 15.97
N ASN A 201 22.71 7.29 15.06
CA ASN A 201 24.11 7.70 15.30
C ASN A 201 24.49 9.07 14.73
N TYR A 202 23.62 9.73 13.96
CA TYR A 202 23.93 11.05 13.43
C TYR A 202 23.53 12.14 14.44
N CYS A 203 24.47 12.53 15.30
CA CYS A 203 24.38 13.73 16.14
C CYS A 203 24.46 15.01 15.28
N PHE A 204 23.44 15.27 14.45
CA PHE A 204 23.18 16.62 13.94
C PHE A 204 22.15 17.31 14.86
N ILE A 205 22.54 17.48 16.12
CA ILE A 205 21.70 18.08 17.17
C ILE A 205 21.74 19.59 17.04
N SER A 206 20.62 20.17 16.63
CA SER A 206 20.03 21.39 17.19
C SER A 206 18.97 21.92 16.21
N LYS A 207 19.35 22.37 15.00
CA LYS A 207 18.39 23.03 14.08
C LYS A 207 17.59 22.09 13.18
N ARG A 208 18.15 20.93 12.82
CA ARG A 208 17.47 19.95 11.95
C ARG A 208 16.35 19.22 12.69
N GLN A 209 16.55 18.91 13.97
CA GLN A 209 15.57 18.22 14.80
C GLN A 209 14.27 19.04 14.97
N GLU A 210 14.34 20.34 15.26
CA GLU A 210 13.15 21.20 15.38
C GLU A 210 12.36 21.30 14.07
N PHE A 211 13.05 21.35 12.93
CA PHE A 211 12.42 21.31 11.62
C PHE A 211 11.70 19.97 11.37
N TRP A 212 12.29 18.84 11.77
CA TRP A 212 11.64 17.53 11.70
C TRP A 212 10.44 17.42 12.65
N TRP A 213 10.54 17.93 13.88
CA TRP A 213 9.44 17.97 14.83
C TRP A 213 8.29 18.89 14.36
N TRP A 214 8.60 20.00 13.70
CA TRP A 214 7.60 20.88 13.10
C TRP A 214 6.95 20.20 11.87
N LEU A 215 7.73 19.52 11.04
CA LEU A 215 7.23 18.73 9.91
C LEU A 215 6.34 17.58 10.35
N GLU A 216 6.74 16.82 11.36
CA GLU A 216 5.98 15.69 11.89
C GLU A 216 4.68 16.12 12.57
N ARG A 217 4.62 17.36 13.09
CA ARG A 217 3.44 17.88 13.79
C ARG A 217 2.46 18.65 12.90
N TRP A 218 2.90 19.15 11.74
CA TRP A 218 2.08 19.98 10.85
C TRP A 218 1.93 19.42 9.43
N CYS A 219 2.77 18.47 9.01
CA CYS A 219 2.68 17.82 7.69
C CYS A 219 2.22 16.35 7.75
N LEU A 220 2.36 15.65 8.88
CA LEU A 220 1.96 14.25 9.12
C LEU A 220 0.83 14.17 10.14
#